data_AF-A0A4Z0BXT1-F1
#
_entry.id   AF-A0A4Z0BXT1-F1
#
_cell.length_a   1.000
_cell.length_b   1.000
_cell.length_c   1.000
_cell.angle_alpha   90.00
_cell.angle_beta   90.00
_cell.angle_gamma   90.00
#
_symmetry.space_group_name_H-M   'P 1'
#
loop_
_entity.id
_entity.type
_entity.pdbx_description
1 polymer ?
#
loop_
_entity_poly.entity_id
_entity_poly.type
_entity_poly.pdbx_seq_one_letter_code
_entity_poly.pdbx_strand_id
1 'polypeptide(L)' 'MEDKPARFTILIDADKKKAFDDLCAAQDVTASQMIRQLIREYLDKHGVDYTPGPLRTKKQRKKNGAAAQP' A
#
# COMPACT_ATOMS: atom_id res chain seq x y z
N MET A 1 -12.57 8.73 12.39
CA MET A 1 -13.07 7.49 11.75
C MET A 1 -11.93 6.49 11.77
N GLU A 2 -12.15 5.28 12.29
CA GLU A 2 -11.14 4.23 12.32
C GLU A 2 -10.68 3.87 10.91
N ASP A 3 -9.37 4.01 10.66
CA ASP A 3 -8.68 3.53 9.47
C ASP A 3 -8.73 2.00 9.39
N LYS A 4 -9.84 1.47 8.89
CA LYS A 4 -9.99 0.02 8.67
C LYS A 4 -9.21 -0.38 7.42
N PRO A 5 -8.22 -1.29 7.53
CA PRO A 5 -7.49 -1.78 6.38
C PRO A 5 -8.45 -2.58 5.48
N ALA A 6 -8.57 -2.16 4.22
CA ALA A 6 -9.28 -2.90 3.18
C ALA A 6 -8.34 -3.95 2.57
N ARG A 7 -8.87 -5.15 2.30
CA ARG A 7 -8.14 -6.23 1.63
C ARG A 7 -8.45 -6.19 0.14
N PHE A 8 -7.41 -6.13 -0.69
CA PHE A 8 -7.52 -6.21 -2.15
C PHE A 8 -7.07 -7.60 -2.59
N THR A 9 -7.98 -8.36 -3.22
CA THR A 9 -7.73 -9.72 -3.71
C THR A 9 -7.92 -9.73 -5.21
N ILE A 10 -6.91 -10.19 -5.96
CA ILE A 10 -6.99 -10.37 -7.41
C ILE A 10 -6.64 -11.82 -7.73
N LEU A 11 -7.40 -12.45 -8.64
CA LEU A 11 -7.02 -13.71 -9.26
C LEU A 11 -6.19 -13.40 -10.50
N ILE A 12 -4.97 -13.90 -10.55
CA ILE A 12 -4.09 -13.80 -11.71
C ILE A 12 -3.52 -15.17 -12.04
N ASP A 13 -3.15 -15.35 -13.30
CA ASP A 13 -2.45 -16.53 -13.77
C ASP A 13 -1.10 -16.75 -13.04
N ALA A 14 -0.72 -18.02 -12.86
CA ALA A 14 0.46 -18.39 -12.08
C ALA A 14 1.77 -17.93 -12.73
N ASP A 15 1.90 -18.04 -14.06
CA ASP A 15 3.08 -17.61 -14.79
C ASP A 15 3.23 -16.08 -14.74
N LYS A 16 2.10 -15.36 -14.89
CA LYS A 16 2.09 -13.90 -14.73
C LYS A 16 2.47 -13.47 -13.31
N LYS A 17 1.97 -14.16 -12.27
CA LYS A 17 2.34 -13.88 -10.88
C LYS A 17 3.83 -14.03 -10.67
N LYS A 18 4.41 -15.11 -11.17
CA LYS A 18 5.84 -15.39 -11.04
C LYS A 18 6.67 -14.30 -11.72
N ALA A 19 6.37 -13.99 -12.98
CA ALA A 19 7.07 -12.96 -13.73
C ALA A 19 6.98 -11.57 -13.06
N PHE A 20 5.82 -11.23 -12.50
CA PHE A 20 5.65 -9.97 -11.78
C PHE A 20 6.45 -9.92 -10.49
N ASP A 21 6.49 -11.01 -9.72
CA ASP A 21 7.24 -11.10 -8.47
C ASP A 21 8.76 -11.03 -8.73
N ASP A 22 9.26 -11.75 -9.73
CA ASP A 22 10.65 -11.70 -10.19
C ASP A 22 11.05 -10.26 -10.62
N LEU A 23 10.17 -9.57 -11.36
CA LEU A 23 10.39 -8.18 -11.77
C LEU A 23 10.42 -7.21 -10.59
N CYS A 24 9.56 -7.41 -9.60
CA CYS A 24 9.54 -6.61 -8.39
C CYS A 24 10.80 -6.85 -7.54
N ALA A 25 11.22 -8.11 -7.41
CA ALA A 25 12.42 -8.50 -6.68
C ALA A 25 13.69 -7.88 -7.31
N ALA A 26 13.77 -7.82 -8.64
CA ALA A 26 14.86 -7.16 -9.35
C ALA A 26 14.95 -5.64 -9.09
N GLN A 27 13.88 -5.02 -8.59
CA GLN A 27 13.80 -3.59 -8.29
C GLN A 27 13.78 -3.31 -6.77
N ASP A 28 14.11 -4.30 -5.94
CA ASP A 28 14.07 -4.20 -4.47
C ASP A 28 12.69 -3.78 -3.90
N VAL A 29 11.61 -4.05 -4.64
CA VAL A 29 10.24 -3.77 -4.22
C VAL A 29 9.42 -5.04 -4.10
N THR A 30 8.39 -5.02 -3.26
CA THR A 30 7.44 -6.13 -3.19
C THR A 30 6.26 -5.87 -4.13
N ALA A 31 5.66 -6.94 -4.66
CA ALA A 31 4.44 -6.85 -5.47
C ALA A 31 3.35 -5.98 -4.83
N SER A 32 3.19 -6.06 -3.50
CA SER A 32 2.21 -5.24 -2.76
C SER A 32 2.54 -3.75 -2.75
N GLN A 33 3.82 -3.38 -2.74
CA GLN A 33 4.23 -1.97 -2.81
C GLN A 33 4.00 -1.44 -4.23
N MET A 34 4.39 -2.20 -5.25
CA MET A 34 4.23 -1.79 -6.63
C MET A 34 2.75 -1.65 -7.02
N ILE A 35 1.89 -2.59 -6.60
CA ILE A 35 0.43 -2.47 -6.84
C ILE A 35 -0.15 -1.24 -6.16
N ARG A 36 0.28 -0.89 -4.94
CA ARG A 36 -0.18 0.34 -4.28
C ARG A 36 0.25 1.60 -5.04
N GLN A 37 1.45 1.60 -5.60
CA GLN A 37 1.96 2.70 -6.42
C GLN A 37 1.12 2.84 -7.70
N LEU A 38 0.90 1.73 -8.41
CA LEU A 38 0.08 1.67 -9.62
C LEU A 38 -1.35 2.15 -9.39
N ILE A 39 -1.98 1.75 -8.29
CA ILE A 39 -3.33 2.21 -7.93
C ILE A 39 -3.35 3.73 -7.76
N ARG A 40 -2.38 4.31 -7.06
CA ARG A 40 -2.30 5.76 -6.84
C ARG A 40 -2.12 6.51 -8.15
N GLU A 41 -1.16 6.10 -8.97
CA GLU A 41 -0.91 6.73 -10.27
C GLU A 41 -2.11 6.59 -11.22
N TYR A 42 -2.82 5.47 -11.15
CA TYR A 42 -4.02 5.27 -11.96
C TYR A 42 -5.16 6.19 -11.52
N LEU A 43 -5.42 6.31 -10.21
CA LEU A 43 -6.42 7.24 -9.69
C LEU A 43 -6.10 8.69 -10.05
N ASP A 44 -4.83 9.09 -9.91
CA ASP A 44 -4.34 10.43 -10.27
C ASP A 44 -4.56 10.73 -11.77
N LYS A 45 -4.16 9.80 -12.65
CA LYS A 45 -4.37 9.93 -14.11
C LYS A 45 -5.85 10.04 -14.51
N HIS A 46 -6.75 9.45 -13.73
CA HIS A 46 -8.19 9.49 -13.99
C HIS A 46 -8.91 10.61 -13.23
N GLY A 47 -8.19 11.47 -12.50
CA GLY A 47 -8.75 12.60 -11.76
C GLY A 47 -9.67 12.17 -10.61
N VAL A 48 -9.48 10.97 -10.08
CA VAL A 48 -10.27 10.47 -8.95
C VAL A 48 -9.62 10.95 -7.67
N ASP A 49 -10.22 11.97 -7.05
CA ASP A 49 -9.81 12.43 -5.73
C ASP A 49 -10.13 11.37 -4.68
N TYR A 50 -9.09 10.76 -4.13
CA TYR A 50 -9.20 9.85 -3.00
C TYR A 50 -8.39 10.42 -1.84
N THR A 51 -9.07 10.79 -0.75
CA THR A 51 -8.40 11.19 0.49
C THR A 51 -7.75 9.95 1.12
N PRO A 52 -6.42 9.80 1.12
CA PRO A 52 -5.79 8.71 1.84
C PRO A 52 -6.08 8.89 3.33
N GLY A 53 -6.96 8.06 3.88
CA GLY A 53 -7.05 7.90 5.33
C GLY A 53 -5.65 7.55 5.87
N PRO A 54 -5.24 8.07 7.05
CA PRO A 54 -3.92 7.82 7.59
C PRO A 54 -3.69 6.32 7.80
N LEU A 55 -3.11 5.66 6.79
CA LEU A 55 -2.42 4.39 6.93
C LEU A 55 -1.25 4.66 7.87
N ARG A 56 -1.49 4.52 9.19
CA ARG A 56 -0.55 4.81 10.26
C ARG A 56 0.79 4.17 9.94
N THR A 57 1.74 4.97 9.46
CA THR A 57 3.09 4.50 9.21
C THR A 57 3.72 4.17 10.57
N LYS A 58 4.64 3.20 10.63
CA LYS A 58 5.32 2.82 11.89
C LYS A 58 5.91 4.05 12.63
N LYS A 59 6.29 5.10 11.89
CA LYS A 59 6.78 6.38 12.43
C LYS A 59 5.74 7.14 13.27
N GLN A 60 4.46 7.08 12.90
CA GLN A 60 3.36 7.75 13.61
C GLN A 60 2.97 7.02 14.90
N ARG A 61 3.21 5.69 14.98
CA ARG A 61 2.93 4.88 16.18
C ARG A 61 3.90 5.17 17.33
N LYS A 62 5.16 5.54 17.04
CA LYS A 62 6.17 5.91 18.05
C LYS A 62 5.91 7.30 18.68
N LYS A 63 5.39 8.26 17.91
CA LYS A 63 5.09 9.62 18.40
C LYS A 63 3.93 9.64 19.40
N ASN A 64 2.92 8.78 19.21
CA ASN A 64 1.72 8.76 20.07
C ASN A 64 1.89 7.87 21.32
N GLY A 65 2.97 7.09 21.44
CA GLY A 65 3.26 6.29 22.64
C GLY A 65 4.03 7.04 23.73
N ALA A 66 4.54 8.24 23.43
CA ALA A 66 5.34 9.05 24.36
C ALA A 66 4.52 10.12 25.11
N ALA A 67 3.22 10.25 24.82
CA ALA A 67 2.34 11.27 25.41
C ALA A 67 1.30 10.70 26.39
N ALA A 68 1.47 9.45 26.84
CA ALA A 68 0.58 8.81 27.80
C ALA A 68 1.36 8.23 28.99
N GLN A 69 1.88 9.12 29.83
CA GLN A 69 2.14 8.84 31.25
C GLN A 69 1.77 10.10 32.05
N PRO A 70 0.78 10.03 32.94
CA PRO A 70 0.92 10.49 34.31
C PRO A 70 1.49 9.38 35.21
#